data_AF-A0A1F4XJ08-F1
#
_entry.id   AF-A0A1F4XJ08-F1
#
_cell.length_a   1.000
_cell.length_b   1.000
_cell.length_c   1.000
_cell.angle_alpha   90.00
_cell.angle_beta   90.00
_cell.angle_gamma   90.00
#
_symmetry.space_group_name_H-M   'P 1'
#
loop_
_entity.id
_entity.type
_entity.pdbx_description
1 polymer ?
#
loop_
_entity_poly.entity_id
_entity_poly.type
_entity_poly.pdbx_seq_one_letter_code
_entity_poly.pdbx_strand_id
1 'polypeptide(L)'
;MGSLAETNKLNPQQAILSLSDSLDNQVEEEDAVAGDTVILPPLLPIKELAKLPVGSQVRTKAPVMASPGVLGKGIFYISGSGLKVVAPKTLELPDLELGTVVELVGELKAGKQGRWLALANNPEAVIITTEQAQPAPKQLKPVQLTEAYLDQLVTIAGEVTETRGATFFIEEQRIYITPSTGIQKPPMRKGDYFQITGILTKTNAGLRLMPRFQEDVEKLANDPGAKSAPSATNDPNVANDPSAASNPSAASNPSAANDPNVASNPSAASELAFQATQALETAGFLEKPEAKQENGIFAGMKRILSTLISQIPWF
;
A
#
# COMPACT_ATOMS: atom_id res chain seq x y z
N MET A 1 -27.26 38.80 -93.02
CA MET A 1 -26.71 37.44 -93.23
C MET A 1 -25.62 37.21 -92.19
N GLY A 2 -25.84 36.27 -91.25
CA GLY A 2 -24.84 35.61 -90.38
C GLY A 2 -24.02 36.49 -89.42
N SER A 3 -23.51 36.04 -88.28
CA SER A 3 -23.56 34.73 -87.63
C SER A 3 -22.77 34.84 -86.31
N LEU A 4 -23.34 34.29 -85.23
CA LEU A 4 -22.70 33.64 -84.06
C LEU A 4 -21.88 34.53 -83.10
N ALA A 5 -22.35 34.74 -81.86
CA ALA A 5 -22.43 33.78 -80.74
C ALA A 5 -21.07 33.39 -80.15
N GLU A 6 -20.90 33.87 -78.92
CA GLU A 6 -20.01 33.49 -77.82
C GLU A 6 -19.22 32.18 -77.92
N THR A 7 -17.97 32.22 -77.42
CA THR A 7 -17.50 31.26 -76.40
C THR A 7 -16.35 31.82 -75.56
N ASN A 8 -16.61 31.92 -74.25
CA ASN A 8 -15.89 31.21 -73.19
C ASN A 8 -14.41 31.59 -72.85
N LYS A 9 -14.25 32.23 -71.68
CA LYS A 9 -13.54 31.76 -70.47
C LYS A 9 -12.65 32.81 -69.79
N LEU A 10 -12.99 33.03 -68.51
CA LEU A 10 -12.16 33.31 -67.33
C LEU A 10 -11.12 34.44 -67.41
N ASN A 11 -11.16 35.36 -66.43
CA ASN A 11 -10.44 35.16 -65.17
C ASN A 11 -10.80 36.28 -64.15
N PRO A 12 -10.82 35.99 -62.84
CA PRO A 12 -11.20 36.91 -61.78
C PRO A 12 -9.98 37.62 -61.20
N GLN A 13 -10.04 38.95 -61.15
CA GLN A 13 -9.26 39.81 -60.27
C GLN A 13 -9.72 41.25 -60.50
N GLN A 14 -9.77 42.05 -59.43
CA GLN A 14 -10.40 43.38 -59.27
C GLN A 14 -11.85 43.26 -58.74
N ALA A 15 -12.16 43.30 -57.43
CA ALA A 15 -11.64 44.15 -56.35
C ALA A 15 -11.74 45.63 -56.77
N ILE A 16 -12.44 46.57 -56.12
CA ILE A 16 -12.80 46.72 -54.70
C ILE A 16 -13.91 47.81 -54.56
N LEU A 17 -14.64 47.77 -53.44
CA LEU A 17 -15.02 48.89 -52.55
C LEU A 17 -16.44 49.53 -52.65
N SER A 18 -17.09 49.55 -51.48
CA SER A 18 -18.17 50.44 -51.01
C SER A 18 -19.55 50.22 -51.66
N LEU A 19 -20.69 50.18 -50.97
CA LEU A 19 -21.12 50.90 -49.79
C LEU A 19 -22.02 50.04 -48.88
N SER A 20 -21.87 50.27 -47.59
CA SER A 20 -22.84 50.05 -46.53
C SER A 20 -24.13 50.85 -46.78
N ASP A 21 -25.29 50.22 -46.74
CA ASP A 21 -26.45 50.80 -46.05
C ASP A 21 -27.60 49.81 -45.85
N SER A 22 -28.25 49.96 -44.69
CA SER A 22 -29.57 49.47 -44.32
C SER A 22 -29.78 47.96 -44.16
N LEU A 23 -30.02 47.54 -42.92
CA LEU A 23 -31.22 46.78 -42.54
C LEU A 23 -31.42 46.92 -41.03
N ASP A 24 -32.35 47.80 -40.68
CA ASP A 24 -33.07 47.79 -39.42
C ASP A 24 -33.57 46.38 -39.13
N ASN A 25 -33.20 45.83 -37.98
CA ASN A 25 -34.02 44.82 -37.34
C ASN A 25 -33.99 45.06 -35.84
N GLN A 26 -35.16 45.42 -35.33
CA GLN A 26 -35.42 45.65 -33.92
C GLN A 26 -35.20 44.34 -33.16
N VAL A 27 -34.32 44.37 -32.16
CA VAL A 27 -34.23 43.33 -31.13
C VAL A 27 -34.88 43.93 -29.90
N GLU A 28 -36.01 43.34 -29.51
CA GLU A 28 -36.65 43.58 -28.22
C GLU A 28 -35.64 43.23 -27.12
N GLU A 29 -35.34 44.23 -26.29
CA GLU A 29 -34.65 44.04 -25.01
C GLU A 29 -35.55 43.24 -24.08
N GLU A 30 -35.43 41.91 -24.11
CA GLU A 30 -35.75 41.12 -22.93
C GLU A 30 -34.58 41.25 -21.96
N ASP A 31 -34.85 41.87 -20.81
CA ASP A 31 -34.01 41.89 -19.63
C ASP A 31 -33.67 40.46 -19.19
N ALA A 32 -32.64 39.88 -19.82
CA ALA A 32 -32.02 38.65 -19.38
C ALA A 32 -31.33 38.94 -18.05
N VAL A 33 -32.01 38.60 -16.96
CA VAL A 33 -31.42 38.43 -15.64
C VAL A 33 -30.27 37.44 -15.81
N ALA A 34 -29.04 37.98 -15.92
CA ALA A 34 -27.81 37.20 -16.04
C ALA A 34 -27.59 36.44 -14.73
N GLY A 35 -28.24 35.28 -14.62
CA GLY A 35 -27.81 34.23 -13.72
C GLY A 35 -26.38 33.87 -14.10
N ASP A 36 -25.47 34.06 -13.15
CA ASP A 36 -24.04 33.80 -13.24
C ASP A 36 -23.82 32.35 -13.69
N THR A 37 -23.76 32.13 -15.01
CA THR A 37 -23.63 30.78 -15.58
C THR A 37 -22.17 30.39 -15.42
N VAL A 38 -21.88 29.58 -14.41
CA VAL A 38 -20.53 29.08 -14.14
C VAL A 38 -20.12 28.17 -15.30
N ILE A 39 -19.26 28.66 -16.19
CA ILE A 39 -18.72 27.87 -17.31
C ILE A 39 -17.66 26.90 -16.76
N LEU A 40 -18.02 25.62 -16.64
CA LEU A 40 -17.10 24.58 -16.20
C LEU A 40 -16.03 24.28 -17.29
N PRO A 41 -14.76 24.04 -16.90
CA PRO A 41 -13.73 23.64 -17.85
C PRO A 41 -14.06 22.29 -18.51
N PRO A 42 -13.50 21.99 -19.70
CA PRO A 42 -13.71 20.70 -20.35
C PRO A 42 -13.19 19.55 -19.48
N LEU A 43 -13.88 18.41 -19.54
CA LEU A 43 -13.46 17.20 -18.82
C LEU A 43 -12.20 16.62 -19.50
N LEU A 44 -11.10 16.56 -18.74
CA LEU A 44 -9.81 16.06 -19.20
C LEU A 44 -9.46 14.70 -18.58
N PRO A 45 -8.84 13.78 -19.34
CA PRO A 45 -8.29 12.56 -18.79
C PRO A 45 -7.22 12.84 -17.73
N ILE A 46 -7.25 12.10 -16.63
CA ILE A 46 -6.38 12.36 -15.48
C ILE A 46 -4.87 12.37 -15.81
N LYS A 47 -4.44 11.53 -16.77
CA LYS A 47 -3.04 11.44 -17.21
C LYS A 47 -2.55 12.71 -17.91
N GLU A 48 -3.46 13.54 -18.44
CA GLU A 48 -3.10 14.77 -19.14
C GLU A 48 -2.78 15.91 -18.18
N LEU A 49 -3.29 15.86 -16.94
CA LEU A 49 -3.05 16.91 -15.93
C LEU A 49 -1.56 17.11 -15.64
N ALA A 50 -0.75 16.04 -15.73
CA ALA A 50 0.70 16.12 -15.56
C ALA A 50 1.38 17.05 -16.58
N LYS A 51 0.81 17.18 -17.79
CA LYS A 51 1.37 17.98 -18.90
C LYS A 51 0.96 19.45 -18.84
N LEU A 52 -0.10 19.76 -18.10
CA LEU A 52 -0.63 21.13 -17.99
C LEU A 52 0.27 22.00 -17.10
N PRO A 53 0.37 23.30 -17.38
CA PRO A 53 1.10 24.22 -16.53
C PRO A 53 0.42 24.42 -15.16
N VAL A 54 1.20 24.89 -14.19
CA VAL A 54 0.66 25.40 -12.94
C VAL A 54 -0.21 26.62 -13.25
N GLY A 55 -1.36 26.74 -12.59
CA GLY A 55 -2.36 27.78 -12.88
C GLY A 55 -3.52 27.33 -13.77
N SER A 56 -3.41 26.16 -14.43
CA SER A 56 -4.48 25.64 -15.26
C SER A 56 -5.72 25.28 -14.44
N GLN A 57 -6.87 25.78 -14.88
CA GLN A 57 -8.18 25.30 -14.45
C GLN A 57 -8.46 23.95 -15.13
N VAL A 58 -8.87 22.96 -14.34
CA VAL A 58 -9.07 21.59 -14.82
C VAL A 58 -10.36 21.02 -14.28
N ARG A 59 -10.98 20.17 -15.08
CA ARG A 59 -12.06 19.26 -14.68
C ARG A 59 -11.60 17.85 -15.02
N THR A 60 -11.63 16.91 -14.08
CA THR A 60 -11.18 15.53 -14.32
C THR A 60 -11.99 14.52 -13.52
N LYS A 61 -11.93 13.24 -13.91
CA LYS A 61 -12.53 12.13 -13.17
C LYS A 61 -11.45 11.16 -12.69
N ALA A 62 -11.60 10.68 -11.46
CA ALA A 62 -10.65 9.76 -10.87
C ALA A 62 -11.25 8.99 -9.68
N PRO A 63 -10.85 7.73 -9.45
CA PRO A 63 -11.24 7.03 -8.25
C PRO A 63 -10.49 7.56 -7.02
N VAL A 64 -11.21 7.64 -5.91
CA VAL A 64 -10.66 8.03 -4.61
C VAL A 64 -9.74 6.93 -4.08
N MET A 65 -8.52 7.33 -3.72
CA MET A 65 -7.47 6.46 -3.24
C MET A 65 -7.28 6.54 -1.73
N ALA A 66 -7.53 7.70 -1.13
CA ALA A 66 -7.61 7.88 0.31
C ALA A 66 -8.63 8.98 0.60
N SER A 67 -9.60 8.69 1.46
CA SER A 67 -10.72 9.59 1.76
C SER A 67 -10.28 10.89 2.43
N PRO A 68 -11.09 11.97 2.35
CA PRO A 68 -10.87 13.22 3.06
C PRO A 68 -10.58 13.01 4.54
N GLY A 69 -9.53 13.66 5.05
CA GLY A 69 -9.19 13.61 6.47
C GLY A 69 -8.31 12.43 6.89
N VAL A 70 -8.32 11.31 6.16
CA VAL A 70 -7.55 10.10 6.52
C VAL A 70 -6.06 10.38 6.64
N LEU A 71 -5.48 11.05 5.64
CA LEU A 71 -4.05 11.37 5.57
C LEU A 71 -3.72 12.84 5.85
N GLY A 72 -4.72 13.61 6.30
CA GLY A 72 -4.58 15.01 6.65
C GLY A 72 -5.86 15.80 6.47
N LYS A 73 -5.98 16.90 7.22
CA LYS A 73 -7.17 17.76 7.17
C LYS A 73 -7.27 18.50 5.83
N GLY A 74 -8.46 18.46 5.22
CA GLY A 74 -8.78 19.18 3.98
C GLY A 74 -8.06 18.63 2.74
N ILE A 75 -7.54 17.40 2.81
CA ILE A 75 -6.89 16.74 1.69
C ILE A 75 -7.41 15.33 1.50
N PHE A 76 -7.32 14.85 0.26
CA PHE A 76 -7.56 13.46 -0.12
C PHE A 76 -6.72 13.12 -1.35
N TYR A 77 -6.71 11.85 -1.75
CA TYR A 77 -5.88 11.35 -2.84
C TYR A 77 -6.73 10.63 -3.89
N ILE A 78 -6.33 10.75 -5.15
CA ILE A 78 -7.01 10.15 -6.30
C ILE A 78 -6.05 9.36 -7.18
N SER A 79 -6.53 8.31 -7.85
CA SER A 79 -5.68 7.44 -8.66
C SER A 79 -5.33 8.04 -10.02
N GLY A 80 -4.11 7.78 -10.50
CA GLY A 80 -3.69 8.05 -11.87
C GLY A 80 -3.13 9.44 -12.15
N SER A 81 -3.22 10.39 -11.21
CA SER A 81 -2.67 11.75 -11.37
C SER A 81 -1.26 11.92 -10.82
N GLY A 82 -0.91 11.19 -9.76
CA GLY A 82 0.23 11.55 -8.90
C GLY A 82 0.02 12.94 -8.28
N LEU A 83 -1.23 13.28 -7.97
CA LEU A 83 -1.61 14.54 -7.33
C LEU A 83 -2.45 14.26 -6.09
N LYS A 84 -2.05 14.88 -4.98
CA LYS A 84 -2.97 15.17 -3.88
C LYS A 84 -4.05 16.15 -4.33
N VAL A 85 -5.25 16.03 -3.75
CA VAL A 85 -6.33 17.01 -3.86
C VAL A 85 -6.43 17.80 -2.56
N VAL A 86 -6.58 19.12 -2.66
CA VAL A 86 -6.64 20.04 -1.52
C VAL A 86 -7.92 20.85 -1.60
N ALA A 87 -8.75 20.76 -0.56
CA ALA A 87 -9.95 21.56 -0.43
C ALA A 87 -9.67 22.88 0.30
N PRO A 88 -10.32 23.98 -0.09
CA PRO A 88 -10.33 25.20 0.70
C PRO A 88 -11.02 24.95 2.05
N LYS A 89 -10.61 25.66 3.10
CA LYS A 89 -11.10 25.46 4.47
C LYS A 89 -12.61 25.67 4.64
N THR A 90 -13.21 26.45 3.75
CA THR A 90 -14.64 26.81 3.73
C THR A 90 -15.49 25.81 2.95
N LEU A 91 -14.87 24.91 2.18
CA LEU A 91 -15.59 23.88 1.45
C LEU A 91 -15.74 22.66 2.34
N GLU A 92 -17.00 22.29 2.59
CA GLU A 92 -17.33 21.00 3.18
C GLU A 92 -17.19 19.93 2.10
N LEU A 93 -16.29 18.97 2.34
CA LEU A 93 -16.14 17.82 1.45
C LEU A 93 -17.22 16.80 1.77
N PRO A 94 -17.87 16.21 0.76
CA PRO A 94 -18.76 15.07 1.00
C PRO A 94 -17.96 13.88 1.54
N ASP A 95 -18.65 12.93 2.14
CA ASP A 95 -18.02 11.65 2.49
C ASP A 95 -17.70 10.87 1.21
N LEU A 96 -16.44 10.50 1.04
CA LEU A 96 -15.93 9.90 -0.18
C LEU A 96 -15.39 8.50 0.12
N GLU A 97 -16.10 7.50 -0.37
CA GLU A 97 -15.67 6.11 -0.25
C GLU A 97 -14.49 5.79 -1.17
N LEU A 98 -13.62 4.87 -0.73
CA LEU A 98 -12.51 4.38 -1.54
C LEU A 98 -13.02 3.73 -2.83
N GLY A 99 -12.33 3.98 -3.94
CA GLY A 99 -12.70 3.44 -5.25
C GLY A 99 -13.80 4.21 -5.97
N THR A 100 -14.58 5.05 -5.26
CA THR A 100 -15.61 5.87 -5.89
C THR A 100 -14.98 6.85 -6.87
N VAL A 101 -15.45 6.84 -8.12
CA VAL A 101 -15.02 7.81 -9.12
C VAL A 101 -15.71 9.13 -8.84
N VAL A 102 -14.90 10.15 -8.63
CA VAL A 102 -15.36 11.53 -8.43
C VAL A 102 -14.92 12.40 -9.60
N GLU A 103 -15.77 13.34 -9.96
CA GLU A 103 -15.40 14.43 -10.84
C GLU A 103 -14.95 15.63 -10.00
N LEU A 104 -13.83 16.22 -10.39
CA LEU A 104 -13.15 17.26 -9.63
C LEU A 104 -12.94 18.49 -10.50
N VAL A 105 -13.26 19.65 -9.95
CA VAL A 105 -13.00 20.96 -10.58
C VAL A 105 -12.07 21.77 -9.69
N GLY A 106 -11.01 22.30 -10.28
CA GLY A 106 -10.04 23.10 -9.53
C GLY A 106 -8.87 23.60 -10.37
N GLU A 107 -7.87 24.12 -9.67
CA GLU A 107 -6.66 24.70 -10.26
C GLU A 107 -5.42 23.88 -9.89
N LEU A 108 -4.55 23.62 -10.87
CA LEU A 108 -3.26 22.99 -10.61
C LEU A 108 -2.31 23.97 -9.90
N LYS A 109 -1.80 23.57 -8.74
CA LYS A 109 -0.82 24.32 -7.95
C LYS A 109 0.46 23.53 -7.77
N ALA A 110 1.53 24.20 -7.35
CA ALA A 110 2.83 23.60 -7.09
C ALA A 110 3.55 24.26 -5.91
N GLY A 111 4.47 23.53 -5.29
CA GLY A 111 5.28 23.98 -4.18
C GLY A 111 6.39 22.98 -3.84
N LYS A 112 7.06 23.17 -2.70
CA LYS A 112 8.22 22.35 -2.29
C LYS A 112 7.91 20.85 -2.17
N GLN A 113 6.66 20.50 -1.90
CA GLN A 113 6.20 19.11 -1.67
C GLN A 113 5.62 18.45 -2.91
N GLY A 114 5.63 19.12 -4.07
CA GLY A 114 5.07 18.60 -5.32
C GLY A 114 3.92 19.46 -5.83
N ARG A 115 3.13 18.86 -6.72
CA ARG A 115 1.96 19.47 -7.35
C ARG A 115 0.69 18.94 -6.71
N TRP A 116 -0.38 19.73 -6.73
CA TRP A 116 -1.69 19.30 -6.24
C TRP A 116 -2.80 19.96 -7.04
N LEU A 117 -4.00 19.37 -6.97
CA LEU A 117 -5.23 19.98 -7.44
C LEU A 117 -5.86 20.75 -6.29
N ALA A 118 -5.93 22.07 -6.38
CA ALA A 118 -6.66 22.91 -5.43
C ALA A 118 -8.11 23.02 -5.90
N LEU A 119 -9.06 22.51 -5.11
CA LEU A 119 -10.47 22.54 -5.48
C LEU A 119 -11.02 23.95 -5.55
N ALA A 120 -11.97 24.17 -6.47
CA ALA A 120 -12.78 25.36 -6.47
C ALA A 120 -13.57 25.49 -5.15
N ASN A 121 -13.84 26.72 -4.72
CA ASN A 121 -14.59 26.96 -3.47
C ASN A 121 -16.10 27.01 -3.74
N ASN A 122 -16.64 25.93 -4.29
CA ASN A 122 -18.08 25.78 -4.55
C ASN A 122 -18.49 24.29 -4.43
N PRO A 123 -19.78 23.98 -4.27
CA PRO A 123 -20.26 22.60 -4.16
C PRO A 123 -20.01 21.73 -5.41
N GLU A 124 -19.92 22.34 -6.59
CA GLU A 124 -19.67 21.65 -7.86
C GLU A 124 -18.19 21.21 -8.03
N ALA A 125 -17.33 21.57 -7.08
CA ALA A 125 -15.91 21.21 -7.11
C ALA A 125 -15.67 19.70 -6.95
N VAL A 126 -16.61 18.98 -6.34
CA VAL A 126 -16.56 17.53 -6.15
C VAL A 126 -17.93 16.93 -6.43
N ILE A 127 -18.06 16.20 -7.55
CA ILE A 127 -19.29 15.51 -7.92
C ILE A 127 -19.06 14.02 -7.79
N ILE A 128 -19.83 13.37 -6.91
CA ILE A 128 -19.80 11.92 -6.72
C ILE A 128 -20.52 11.26 -7.90
N THR A 129 -19.90 10.26 -8.50
CA THR A 129 -20.53 9.45 -9.56
C THR A 129 -20.91 8.08 -9.01
N THR A 130 -21.71 7.33 -9.77
CA THR A 130 -22.06 5.94 -9.45
C THR A 130 -20.97 4.94 -9.87
N GLU A 131 -19.90 5.40 -10.51
CA GLU A 131 -18.82 4.55 -11.00
C GLU A 131 -17.84 4.19 -9.88
N GLN A 132 -17.34 2.95 -9.90
CA GLN A 132 -16.39 2.42 -8.95
C GLN A 132 -15.17 1.85 -9.70
N ALA A 133 -13.97 2.21 -9.24
CA ALA A 133 -12.72 1.69 -9.77
C ALA A 133 -11.67 1.56 -8.65
N GLN A 134 -11.32 0.33 -8.29
CA GLN A 134 -10.41 0.11 -7.18
C GLN A 134 -8.98 0.57 -7.50
N PRO A 135 -8.35 1.43 -6.67
CA PRO A 135 -6.97 1.83 -6.87
C PRO A 135 -6.02 0.65 -6.62
N ALA A 136 -5.38 0.18 -7.68
CA ALA A 136 -4.35 -0.86 -7.58
C ALA A 136 -3.00 -0.25 -7.17
N PRO A 137 -2.36 -0.74 -6.08
CA PRO A 137 -1.04 -0.26 -5.68
C PRO A 137 0.03 -0.72 -6.67
N LYS A 138 1.03 0.13 -6.91
CA LYS A 138 2.23 -0.27 -7.65
C LYS A 138 3.21 -0.99 -6.73
N GLN A 139 3.51 -2.25 -7.02
CA GLN A 139 4.53 -3.00 -6.28
C GLN A 139 5.94 -2.50 -6.64
N LEU A 140 6.73 -2.20 -5.63
CA LEU A 140 8.10 -1.67 -5.74
C LEU A 140 9.00 -2.34 -4.70
N LYS A 141 10.29 -2.39 -4.99
CA LYS A 141 11.31 -2.63 -3.95
C LYS A 141 11.52 -1.33 -3.15
N PRO A 142 11.88 -1.40 -1.85
CA PRO A 142 12.13 -0.20 -1.05
C PRO A 142 13.11 0.78 -1.72
N VAL A 143 14.21 0.28 -2.29
CA VAL A 143 15.22 1.08 -3.02
C VAL A 143 14.67 1.82 -4.26
N GLN A 144 13.50 1.43 -4.78
CA GLN A 144 12.89 2.04 -5.96
C GLN A 144 11.96 3.22 -5.61
N LEU A 145 11.73 3.50 -4.31
CA LEU A 145 10.93 4.64 -3.89
C LEU A 145 11.65 5.95 -4.21
N THR A 146 11.14 6.65 -5.21
CA THR A 146 11.69 7.90 -5.74
C THR A 146 10.57 8.91 -6.01
N GLU A 147 10.93 10.15 -6.34
CA GLU A 147 9.95 11.21 -6.61
C GLU A 147 9.02 10.91 -7.81
N ALA A 148 9.39 9.97 -8.68
CA ALA A 148 8.55 9.50 -9.79
C ALA A 148 7.23 8.86 -9.34
N TYR A 149 7.13 8.48 -8.06
CA TYR A 149 5.96 7.83 -7.46
C TYR A 149 5.20 8.73 -6.48
N LEU A 150 5.48 10.04 -6.46
CA LEU A 150 4.80 10.97 -5.54
C LEU A 150 3.28 10.94 -5.73
N ASP A 151 2.59 10.97 -4.59
CA ASP A 151 1.14 10.94 -4.43
C ASP A 151 0.46 9.73 -5.12
N GLN A 152 1.21 8.66 -5.36
CA GLN A 152 0.69 7.38 -5.87
C GLN A 152 0.60 6.35 -4.75
N LEU A 153 -0.31 5.38 -4.95
CA LEU A 153 -0.39 4.19 -4.12
C LEU A 153 0.71 3.21 -4.50
N VAL A 154 1.55 2.86 -3.55
CA VAL A 154 2.64 1.90 -3.75
C VAL A 154 2.64 0.85 -2.65
N THR A 155 3.12 -0.34 -2.98
CA THR A 155 3.38 -1.41 -2.00
C THR A 155 4.87 -1.71 -2.01
N ILE A 156 5.47 -1.74 -0.82
CA ILE A 156 6.83 -2.24 -0.61
C ILE A 156 6.79 -3.37 0.43
N ALA A 157 7.75 -4.28 0.36
CA ALA A 157 7.99 -5.26 1.42
C ALA A 157 9.47 -5.26 1.75
N GLY A 158 9.81 -5.48 3.03
CA GLY A 158 11.19 -5.47 3.48
C GLY A 158 11.34 -5.63 4.98
N GLU A 159 12.59 -5.64 5.42
CA GLU A 159 12.97 -5.74 6.83
C GLU A 159 12.82 -4.39 7.55
N VAL A 160 12.20 -4.40 8.72
CA VAL A 160 12.17 -3.25 9.63
C VAL A 160 13.57 -2.99 10.18
N THR A 161 14.14 -1.83 9.88
CA THR A 161 15.47 -1.42 10.34
C THR A 161 15.43 -0.57 11.60
N GLU A 162 14.38 0.22 11.77
CA GLU A 162 14.17 1.10 12.92
C GLU A 162 12.68 1.32 13.17
N THR A 163 12.29 1.51 14.44
CA THR A 163 10.90 1.82 14.83
C THR A 163 10.87 2.81 15.98
N ARG A 164 10.10 3.90 15.84
CA ARG A 164 9.94 4.93 16.87
C ARG A 164 8.59 5.64 16.78
N GLY A 165 7.78 5.50 17.83
CA GLY A 165 6.43 6.08 17.87
C GLY A 165 5.61 5.64 16.65
N ALA A 166 5.02 6.61 15.94
CA ALA A 166 4.25 6.38 14.73
C ALA A 166 5.11 6.17 13.45
N THR A 167 6.43 6.36 13.54
CA THR A 167 7.36 6.20 12.42
C THR A 167 8.08 4.86 12.54
N PHE A 168 8.40 4.24 11.41
CA PHE A 168 9.34 3.12 11.32
C PHE A 168 9.99 3.14 9.95
N PHE A 169 11.01 2.31 9.77
CA PHE A 169 11.80 2.26 8.55
C PHE A 169 11.87 0.84 8.03
N ILE A 170 11.65 0.68 6.73
CA ILE A 170 11.87 -0.58 6.00
C ILE A 170 13.00 -0.32 5.01
N GLU A 171 14.13 -1.01 5.18
CA GLU A 171 15.31 -0.83 4.30
C GLU A 171 15.61 0.66 4.04
N GLU A 172 15.73 1.45 5.11
CA GLU A 172 15.98 2.90 5.11
C GLU A 172 14.82 3.79 4.60
N GLN A 173 13.76 3.21 4.05
CA GLN A 173 12.57 3.95 3.63
C GLN A 173 11.72 4.31 4.82
N ARG A 174 11.32 5.58 4.94
CA ARG A 174 10.51 6.07 6.05
C ARG A 174 9.04 5.72 5.84
N ILE A 175 8.45 4.99 6.77
CA ILE A 175 7.01 4.78 6.87
C ILE A 175 6.48 5.62 8.04
N TYR A 176 5.42 6.37 7.79
CA TYR A 176 4.77 7.20 8.81
C TYR A 176 3.29 6.87 8.91
N ILE A 177 2.87 6.37 10.07
CA ILE A 177 1.46 6.18 10.38
C ILE A 177 0.90 7.52 10.82
N THR A 178 0.01 8.08 10.00
CA THR A 178 -0.62 9.37 10.32
C THR A 178 -1.67 9.15 11.42
N PRO A 179 -1.69 9.91 12.53
CA PRO A 179 -2.63 9.64 13.64
C PRO A 179 -4.11 9.61 13.25
N SER A 180 -4.51 10.40 12.25
CA SER A 180 -5.89 10.45 11.75
C SER A 180 -6.35 9.18 11.04
N THR A 181 -5.45 8.26 10.67
CA THR A 181 -5.83 6.98 10.06
C THR A 181 -6.41 6.00 11.08
N GLY A 182 -6.19 6.23 12.38
CA GLY A 182 -6.59 5.30 13.43
C GLY A 182 -5.84 3.96 13.43
N ILE A 183 -4.81 3.81 12.58
CA ILE A 183 -4.03 2.58 12.48
C ILE A 183 -3.34 2.32 13.82
N GLN A 184 -3.62 1.15 14.38
CA GLN A 184 -2.90 0.65 15.54
C GLN A 184 -1.64 -0.02 15.03
N LYS A 185 -0.51 0.67 15.19
CA LYS A 185 0.79 0.17 14.76
C LYS A 185 1.04 -1.21 15.40
N PRO A 186 1.16 -2.28 14.60
CA PRO A 186 1.40 -3.61 15.15
C PRO A 186 2.76 -3.64 15.86
N PRO A 187 2.97 -4.59 16.79
CA PRO A 187 4.25 -4.75 17.44
C PRO A 187 5.34 -5.04 16.39
N MET A 188 6.37 -4.20 16.36
CA MET A 188 7.47 -4.27 15.41
C MET A 188 8.80 -4.31 16.16
N ARG A 189 9.68 -5.20 15.72
CA ARG A 189 11.08 -5.27 16.13
C ARG A 189 11.97 -5.13 14.90
N LYS A 190 13.19 -4.64 15.12
CA LYS A 190 14.22 -4.70 14.08
C LYS A 190 14.39 -6.14 13.63
N GLY A 191 14.42 -6.39 12.32
CA GLY A 191 14.47 -7.74 11.75
C GLY A 191 13.10 -8.33 11.38
N ASP A 192 11.99 -7.74 11.84
CA ASP A 192 10.67 -8.19 11.38
C ASP A 192 10.46 -7.83 9.90
N TYR A 193 9.82 -8.71 9.15
CA TYR A 193 9.46 -8.46 7.75
C TYR A 193 8.01 -7.95 7.63
N PHE A 194 7.81 -6.86 6.90
CA PHE A 194 6.49 -6.25 6.72
C PHE A 194 6.23 -5.91 5.25
N GLN A 195 4.98 -6.06 4.83
CA GLN A 195 4.43 -5.49 3.61
C GLN A 195 3.66 -4.23 3.96
N ILE A 196 3.99 -3.13 3.31
CA ILE A 196 3.39 -1.82 3.52
C ILE A 196 2.82 -1.31 2.21
N THR A 197 1.52 -1.04 2.20
CA THR A 197 0.85 -0.29 1.15
C THR A 197 0.62 1.14 1.63
N GLY A 198 0.79 2.14 0.77
CA GLY A 198 0.57 3.51 1.20
C GLY A 198 0.81 4.56 0.12
N ILE A 199 0.56 5.81 0.48
CA ILE A 199 0.79 6.96 -0.39
C ILE A 199 2.20 7.50 -0.20
N LEU A 200 2.98 7.55 -1.27
CA LEU A 200 4.31 8.15 -1.21
C LEU A 200 4.20 9.67 -1.23
N THR A 201 4.78 10.35 -0.24
CA THR A 201 4.73 11.82 -0.13
C THR A 201 6.10 12.42 0.13
N LYS A 202 6.26 13.70 -0.22
CA LYS A 202 7.48 14.47 0.03
C LYS A 202 7.32 15.40 1.23
N THR A 203 8.34 15.43 2.07
CA THR A 203 8.50 16.39 3.15
C THR A 203 9.85 17.10 3.02
N ASN A 204 10.10 18.11 3.85
CA ASN A 204 11.42 18.73 3.94
C ASN A 204 12.51 17.73 4.39
N ALA A 205 12.13 16.65 5.06
CA ALA A 205 13.04 15.62 5.56
C ALA A 205 13.13 14.39 4.63
N GLY A 206 12.72 14.54 3.36
CA GLY A 206 12.73 13.46 2.36
C GLY A 206 11.37 12.81 2.12
N LEU A 207 11.42 11.68 1.41
CA LEU A 207 10.25 10.87 1.08
C LEU A 207 9.74 10.10 2.30
N ARG A 208 8.42 9.86 2.32
CA ARG A 208 7.79 8.96 3.30
C ARG A 208 6.60 8.26 2.68
N LEU A 209 6.38 7.02 3.08
CA LEU A 209 5.20 6.24 2.74
C LEU A 209 4.17 6.36 3.87
N MET A 210 2.91 6.62 3.52
CA MET A 210 1.81 6.79 4.48
C MET A 210 0.71 5.74 4.24
N PRO A 211 0.61 4.70 5.08
CA PRO A 211 -0.51 3.77 5.11
C PRO A 211 -1.82 4.50 5.36
N ARG A 212 -2.91 4.04 4.71
CA ARG A 212 -4.24 4.67 4.80
C ARG A 212 -5.12 3.98 5.84
N PHE A 213 -5.01 2.67 5.98
CA PHE A 213 -5.84 1.83 6.87
C PHE A 213 -5.03 0.67 7.50
N GLN A 214 -5.63 -0.11 8.38
CA GLN A 214 -4.92 -1.13 9.16
C GLN A 214 -4.31 -2.22 8.28
N GLU A 215 -5.03 -2.60 7.23
CA GLU A 215 -4.68 -3.62 6.24
C GLU A 215 -3.51 -3.19 5.34
N ASP A 216 -3.20 -1.89 5.29
CA ASP A 216 -2.03 -1.37 4.58
C ASP A 216 -0.71 -1.68 5.36
N VAL A 217 -0.77 -2.24 6.57
CA VAL A 217 0.39 -2.59 7.41
C VAL A 217 0.33 -4.08 7.81
N GLU A 218 0.96 -4.93 7.01
CA GLU A 218 0.88 -6.38 7.17
C GLU A 218 2.23 -6.98 7.59
N LYS A 219 2.25 -7.74 8.68
CA LYS A 219 3.43 -8.51 9.08
C LYS A 219 3.51 -9.77 8.21
N LEU A 220 4.65 -9.98 7.56
CA LEU A 220 4.91 -11.20 6.80
C LEU A 220 5.58 -12.22 7.72
N ALA A 221 5.21 -13.49 7.61
CA ALA A 221 6.01 -14.55 8.20
C ALA A 221 7.39 -14.53 7.52
N ASN A 222 8.46 -14.56 8.31
CA ASN A 222 9.84 -14.43 7.85
C ASN A 222 10.26 -15.61 6.94
N ASP A 223 9.82 -15.64 5.68
CA ASP A 223 10.50 -16.30 4.56
C ASP A 223 9.85 -15.96 3.19
N PRO A 224 10.41 -15.02 2.39
CA PRO A 224 9.98 -14.80 1.00
C PRO A 224 10.41 -15.92 0.03
N GLY A 225 11.13 -16.96 0.51
CA GLY A 225 11.60 -18.13 -0.24
C GLY A 225 10.96 -19.47 0.16
N ALA A 226 10.11 -19.52 1.19
CA ALA A 226 9.32 -20.70 1.51
C ALA A 226 8.17 -20.82 0.51
N LYS A 227 8.44 -21.52 -0.59
CA LYS A 227 7.44 -22.07 -1.49
C LYS A 227 6.31 -22.66 -0.64
N SER A 228 5.16 -22.02 -0.62
CA SER A 228 3.98 -22.51 0.08
C SER A 228 3.62 -23.86 -0.54
N ALA A 229 4.01 -24.94 0.12
CA ALA A 229 3.33 -26.21 -0.08
C ALA A 229 1.86 -25.95 0.27
N PRO A 230 0.90 -26.37 -0.59
CA PRO A 230 -0.49 -26.17 -0.29
C PRO A 230 -0.79 -26.84 1.05
N SER A 231 -1.41 -26.08 1.95
CA SER A 231 -1.88 -26.61 3.23
C SER A 231 -2.82 -27.78 2.94
N ALA A 232 -2.36 -29.00 3.21
CA ALA A 232 -3.18 -30.19 3.18
C ALA A 232 -4.09 -30.19 4.41
N THR A 233 -5.12 -29.36 4.38
CA THR A 233 -6.25 -29.40 5.30
C THR A 233 -7.53 -29.35 4.48
N ASN A 234 -7.74 -30.40 3.67
CA ASN A 234 -9.05 -30.81 3.15
C ASN A 234 -8.90 -32.24 2.62
N ASP A 235 -8.60 -33.20 3.50
CA ASP A 235 -8.94 -34.60 3.25
C ASP A 235 -10.30 -34.88 3.91
N PRO A 236 -11.39 -35.03 3.14
CA PRO A 236 -12.71 -35.29 3.69
C PRO A 236 -12.90 -36.75 4.15
N ASN A 237 -11.85 -37.59 4.13
CA ASN A 237 -11.99 -39.03 4.32
C ASN A 237 -11.61 -39.58 5.71
N VAL A 238 -11.34 -38.73 6.72
CA VAL A 238 -11.02 -39.19 8.10
C VAL A 238 -12.27 -39.32 8.99
N ALA A 239 -13.46 -39.01 8.49
CA ALA A 239 -14.67 -38.92 9.32
C ALA A 239 -15.49 -40.23 9.45
N ASN A 240 -15.08 -41.36 8.87
CA ASN A 240 -15.90 -42.59 8.90
C ASN A 240 -15.11 -43.89 9.18
N ASP A 241 -14.17 -43.89 10.14
CA ASP A 241 -13.70 -45.14 10.74
C ASP A 241 -14.23 -45.30 12.18
N PRO A 242 -15.21 -46.18 12.41
CA PRO A 242 -15.81 -46.40 13.73
C PRO A 242 -14.97 -47.31 14.66
N SER A 243 -13.66 -47.47 14.44
CA SER A 243 -12.81 -48.33 15.29
C SER A 243 -11.90 -47.61 16.31
N ALA A 244 -11.83 -46.28 16.32
CA ALA A 244 -10.89 -45.55 17.18
C ALA A 244 -11.37 -45.27 18.63
N ALA A 245 -12.57 -45.71 19.01
CA ALA A 245 -13.15 -45.39 20.31
C ALA A 245 -13.41 -46.65 21.15
N SER A 246 -12.36 -47.41 21.49
CA SER A 246 -12.33 -48.37 22.62
C SER A 246 -10.99 -49.10 22.73
N ASN A 247 -9.91 -48.46 23.21
CA ASN A 247 -8.80 -49.25 23.78
C ASN A 247 -7.96 -48.48 24.83
N PRO A 248 -8.04 -48.81 26.13
CA PRO A 248 -7.29 -48.15 27.19
C PRO A 248 -5.92 -48.84 27.43
N SER A 249 -5.02 -48.86 26.44
CA SER A 249 -3.68 -49.47 26.62
C SER A 249 -2.52 -48.89 25.79
N ALA A 250 -2.52 -47.59 25.44
CA ALA A 250 -1.42 -46.98 24.68
C ALA A 250 -0.28 -46.37 25.54
N ALA A 251 -0.19 -46.71 26.84
CA ALA A 251 0.85 -46.19 27.73
C ALA A 251 2.10 -47.09 27.87
N SER A 252 2.20 -48.20 27.15
CA SER A 252 3.31 -49.14 27.34
C SER A 252 3.69 -49.87 26.04
N ASN A 253 4.41 -49.22 25.11
CA ASN A 253 5.11 -49.95 24.06
C ASN A 253 6.43 -49.27 23.65
N PRO A 254 7.61 -49.86 23.92
CA PRO A 254 8.93 -49.25 23.72
C PRO A 254 9.52 -49.44 22.30
N SER A 255 8.70 -49.48 21.24
CA SER A 255 9.20 -49.81 19.88
C SER A 255 9.32 -48.63 18.89
N ALA A 256 9.11 -47.38 19.32
CA ALA A 256 9.30 -46.21 18.44
C ALA A 256 10.77 -45.72 18.36
N ALA A 257 11.71 -46.40 19.05
CA ALA A 257 13.09 -45.95 19.18
C ALA A 257 14.05 -46.42 18.06
N ASN A 258 13.58 -47.13 17.04
CA ASN A 258 14.43 -47.71 15.98
C ASN A 258 13.92 -47.41 14.56
N ASP A 259 13.44 -46.18 14.29
CA ASP A 259 13.23 -45.72 12.91
C ASP A 259 14.48 -44.97 12.40
N PRO A 260 15.20 -45.49 11.38
CA PRO A 260 16.43 -44.88 10.87
C PRO A 260 16.21 -43.53 10.16
N ASN A 261 14.98 -43.15 9.82
CA ASN A 261 14.71 -41.94 9.02
C ASN A 261 14.50 -40.65 9.84
N VAL A 262 14.52 -40.69 11.17
CA VAL A 262 14.37 -39.50 12.02
C VAL A 262 15.72 -38.80 12.29
N ALA A 263 16.85 -39.50 12.11
CA ALA A 263 18.18 -39.03 12.52
C ALA A 263 18.85 -38.00 11.57
N SER A 264 18.26 -37.68 10.42
CA SER A 264 18.87 -36.76 9.43
C SER A 264 18.36 -35.32 9.53
N ASN A 265 17.50 -35.00 10.50
CA ASN A 265 16.92 -33.66 10.64
C ASN A 265 17.54 -32.91 11.84
N PRO A 266 18.35 -31.84 11.61
CA PRO A 266 19.00 -31.10 12.69
C PRO A 266 18.00 -30.37 13.61
N SER A 267 16.74 -30.17 13.21
CA SER A 267 15.72 -29.54 14.07
C SER A 267 15.18 -30.49 15.15
N ALA A 268 15.04 -31.79 14.84
CA ALA A 268 14.52 -32.80 15.77
C ALA A 268 15.49 -33.07 16.94
N ALA A 269 16.79 -33.02 16.67
CA ALA A 269 17.83 -33.18 17.71
C ALA A 269 17.86 -32.00 18.70
N SER A 270 17.54 -30.79 18.24
CA SER A 270 17.50 -29.59 19.09
C SER A 270 16.27 -29.59 19.99
N GLU A 271 15.14 -30.09 19.48
CA GLU A 271 13.87 -30.16 20.22
C GLU A 271 13.90 -31.26 21.30
N LEU A 272 14.54 -32.40 21.03
CA LEU A 272 14.75 -33.45 22.03
C LEU A 272 15.73 -33.02 23.14
N ALA A 273 16.77 -32.24 22.81
CA ALA A 273 17.70 -31.71 23.81
C ALA A 273 17.02 -30.68 24.73
N PHE A 274 16.12 -29.85 24.19
CA PHE A 274 15.34 -28.88 24.96
C PHE A 274 14.30 -29.54 25.86
N GLN A 275 13.63 -30.60 25.38
CA GLN A 275 12.67 -31.35 26.21
C GLN A 275 13.36 -32.13 27.35
N ALA A 276 14.57 -32.67 27.11
CA ALA A 276 15.36 -33.33 28.15
C ALA A 276 15.85 -32.36 29.24
N THR A 277 16.16 -31.11 28.88
CA THR A 277 16.56 -30.08 29.87
C THR A 277 15.37 -29.63 30.71
N GLN A 278 14.20 -29.44 30.10
CA GLN A 278 12.99 -29.06 30.84
C GLN A 278 12.50 -30.16 31.80
N ALA A 279 12.65 -31.44 31.43
CA ALA A 279 12.28 -32.57 32.29
C ALA A 279 13.19 -32.71 33.53
N LEU A 280 14.46 -32.30 33.45
CA LEU A 280 15.39 -32.29 34.59
C LEU A 280 15.12 -31.10 35.54
N GLU A 281 14.60 -29.98 35.06
CA GLU A 281 14.18 -28.85 35.90
C GLU A 281 12.85 -29.11 36.63
N THR A 282 11.94 -29.89 36.04
CA THR A 282 10.64 -30.22 36.68
C THR A 282 10.76 -31.26 37.79
N ALA A 283 11.85 -32.04 37.83
CA ALA A 283 12.04 -33.12 38.80
C ALA A 283 12.65 -32.68 40.15
N GLY A 284 12.88 -31.38 40.38
CA GLY A 284 13.19 -30.83 41.71
C GLY A 284 14.39 -31.48 42.43
N PHE A 285 15.45 -31.85 41.69
CA PHE A 285 16.65 -32.45 42.28
C PHE A 285 17.91 -31.63 41.98
N LEU A 286 18.02 -30.48 42.65
CA LEU A 286 19.31 -29.83 42.91
C LEU A 286 19.27 -29.28 44.34
N GLU A 287 19.78 -30.07 45.28
CA GLU A 287 20.23 -29.53 46.57
C GLU A 287 21.31 -28.47 46.32
N LYS A 288 21.12 -27.34 46.98
CA LYS A 288 21.97 -26.15 47.00
C LYS A 288 23.35 -26.51 47.59
N PRO A 289 24.49 -26.29 46.91
CA PRO A 289 25.77 -26.36 47.59
C PRO A 289 26.05 -25.03 48.30
N GLU A 290 26.09 -25.09 49.63
CA GLU A 290 26.71 -24.06 50.46
C GLU A 290 28.21 -23.93 50.13
N ALA A 291 28.69 -22.70 50.16
CA ALA A 291 30.06 -22.36 49.84
C ALA A 291 31.06 -22.89 50.88
N LYS A 292 32.14 -23.52 50.41
CA LYS A 292 33.46 -23.45 51.05
C LYS A 292 34.53 -23.22 49.99
N GLN A 293 35.29 -22.14 50.17
CA GLN A 293 36.57 -21.91 49.51
C GLN A 293 37.52 -23.04 49.88
N GLU A 294 38.11 -23.69 48.88
CA GLU A 294 39.47 -24.25 48.97
C GLU A 294 39.99 -24.59 47.56
N ASN A 295 41.30 -24.45 47.41
CA ASN A 295 42.06 -24.41 46.16
C ASN A 295 41.92 -25.67 45.30
N GLY A 296 41.75 -25.53 43.98
CA GLY A 296 41.92 -26.66 43.06
C GLY A 296 41.27 -26.50 41.69
N ILE A 297 42.09 -26.23 40.69
CA ILE A 297 41.76 -26.14 39.27
C ILE A 297 41.19 -27.47 38.72
N PHE A 298 40.12 -27.37 37.91
CA PHE A 298 39.67 -28.32 36.87
C PHE A 298 39.74 -29.83 37.20
N ALA A 299 38.64 -30.42 37.70
CA ALA A 299 38.45 -31.89 37.64
C ALA A 299 36.99 -32.39 37.54
N GLY A 300 35.97 -31.55 37.74
CA GLY A 300 34.58 -32.02 37.83
C GLY A 300 33.82 -32.14 36.51
N MET A 301 34.16 -31.36 35.48
CA MET A 301 33.28 -31.18 34.31
C MET A 301 33.72 -31.96 33.05
N LYS A 302 34.83 -32.70 33.12
CA LYS A 302 35.38 -33.47 31.98
C LYS A 302 34.95 -34.94 31.95
N ARG A 303 34.25 -35.43 32.98
CA ARG A 303 33.89 -36.85 33.11
C ARG A 303 32.49 -37.19 32.56
N ILE A 304 31.64 -36.20 32.32
CA ILE A 304 30.28 -36.40 31.79
C ILE A 304 30.26 -36.30 30.26
N LEU A 305 31.14 -35.47 29.66
CA LEU A 305 31.24 -35.34 28.19
C LEU A 305 32.05 -36.46 27.52
N SER A 306 32.87 -37.22 28.26
CA SER A 306 33.67 -38.32 27.69
C SER A 306 32.87 -39.61 27.47
N THR A 307 31.74 -39.80 28.16
CA THR A 307 30.98 -41.05 28.08
C THR A 307 29.88 -41.00 27.01
N LEU A 308 29.46 -39.81 26.56
CA LEU A 308 28.43 -39.67 25.52
C LEU A 308 28.96 -39.72 24.07
N ILE A 309 30.26 -39.55 23.83
CA ILE A 309 30.82 -39.51 22.46
C ILE A 309 31.31 -40.90 21.98
N SER A 310 31.23 -41.94 22.81
CA SER A 310 31.74 -43.29 22.49
C SER A 310 30.70 -44.26 21.88
N GLN A 311 29.46 -43.84 21.61
CA GLN A 311 28.40 -44.75 21.13
C GLN A 311 27.80 -44.40 19.76
N ILE A 312 28.47 -43.60 18.94
CA ILE A 312 28.07 -43.38 17.54
C ILE A 312 28.96 -44.26 16.65
N PRO A 313 28.45 -45.34 16.03
CA PRO A 313 29.19 -46.05 15.00
C PRO A 313 29.32 -45.14 13.78
N TRP A 314 30.52 -45.11 13.19
CA TRP A 314 30.76 -44.45 11.91
C TRP A 314 29.94 -45.13 10.81
N PHE A 315 29.06 -44.38 10.16
CA PHE A 315 28.74 -44.46 8.72
C PHE A 315 28.12 -43.15 8.25
#